data_AF-A0A950GZ96-F1
#
_entry.id   AF-A0A950GZ96-F1
#
_cell.length_a   1.000
_cell.length_b   1.000
_cell.length_c   1.000
_cell.angle_alpha   90.00
_cell.angle_beta   90.00
_cell.angle_gamma   90.00
#
_symmetry.space_group_name_H-M   'P 1'
#
loop_
_entity.id
_entity.type
_entity.pdbx_description
1 polymer ?
#
loop_
_entity_poly.entity_id
_entity_poly.type
_entity_poly.pdbx_seq_one_letter_code
_entity_poly.pdbx_strand_id
1 'polypeptide(L)'
;MTGGLPYHGGPGSNYVTHSLATMVERLRADPGTVGVVSGVGMHMNKHVFAAYSTDPGPLVPPDDEVVADAARMDELPVVEAHEGPARVATYSVVHGRDGQPEWAALVCDVDSADGPARAYARLSDPAALAEAEQTELVGRPVVLADADGHTEARL
;
A
#
# COMPACT_ATOMS: atom_id res chain seq x y z
N MET A 1 -6.16 18.95 -7.96
CA MET A 1 -6.13 20.37 -7.56
C MET A 1 -4.71 20.91 -7.44
N THR A 2 -3.85 20.28 -6.65
CA THR A 2 -2.46 20.71 -6.39
C THR A 2 -1.42 20.08 -7.31
N GLY A 3 -1.76 19.00 -8.03
CA GLY A 3 -0.88 18.36 -9.01
C GLY A 3 -0.34 17.00 -8.58
N GLY A 4 -0.58 16.54 -7.36
CA GLY A 4 -0.09 15.25 -6.86
C GLY A 4 1.29 15.36 -6.23
N LEU A 5 1.58 14.50 -5.24
CA LEU A 5 2.88 14.46 -4.54
C LEU A 5 4.10 14.41 -5.48
N PRO A 6 4.12 13.59 -6.56
CA PRO A 6 5.28 13.50 -7.44
C PRO A 6 5.63 14.79 -8.18
N TYR A 7 4.66 15.69 -8.37
CA TYR A 7 4.80 16.86 -9.24
C TYR A 7 4.70 18.19 -8.49
N HIS A 8 3.92 18.24 -7.42
CA HIS A 8 3.72 19.45 -6.63
C HIS A 8 4.95 19.82 -5.79
N GLY A 9 5.81 18.84 -5.45
CA GLY A 9 6.97 19.08 -4.59
C GLY A 9 6.54 19.50 -3.18
N GLY A 10 5.82 18.62 -2.49
CA GLY A 10 5.29 18.90 -1.14
C GLY A 10 5.97 18.08 -0.04
N PRO A 11 5.87 18.53 1.23
CA PRO A 11 6.48 17.91 2.41
C PRO A 11 5.80 16.59 2.83
N GLY A 12 5.73 15.59 1.94
CA GLY A 12 5.18 14.25 2.20
C GLY A 12 3.87 14.31 3.03
N SER A 13 3.99 14.03 4.32
CA SER A 13 2.91 14.09 5.30
C SER A 13 2.10 15.40 5.33
N ASN A 14 2.70 16.57 5.05
CA ASN A 14 1.98 17.85 5.08
C ASN A 14 1.40 18.27 3.72
N TYR A 15 1.48 17.42 2.69
CA TYR A 15 0.91 17.72 1.36
C TYR A 15 -0.61 18.00 1.37
N VAL A 16 -1.36 17.33 2.25
CA VAL A 16 -2.83 17.49 2.34
C VAL A 16 -3.21 18.92 2.74
N THR A 17 -2.41 19.59 3.56
CA THR A 17 -2.63 21.00 3.96
C THR A 17 -2.60 21.94 2.75
N HIS A 18 -1.70 21.70 1.78
CA HIS A 18 -1.67 22.47 0.53
C HIS A 18 -2.94 22.23 -0.29
N SER A 19 -3.41 20.98 -0.33
CA SER A 19 -4.65 20.61 -1.03
C SER A 19 -5.87 21.30 -0.39
N LEU A 20 -5.89 21.41 0.94
CA LEU A 20 -6.92 22.15 1.68
C LEU A 20 -6.88 23.66 1.39
N ALA A 21 -5.70 24.28 1.40
CA ALA A 21 -5.57 25.70 1.09
C ALA A 21 -6.12 26.03 -0.31
N THR A 22 -5.73 25.24 -1.32
CA THR A 22 -6.28 25.38 -2.68
C THR A 22 -7.77 25.08 -2.75
N MET A 23 -8.29 24.14 -1.94
CA MET A 23 -9.73 23.88 -1.88
C MET A 23 -10.50 25.12 -1.42
N VAL A 24 -10.03 25.76 -0.35
CA VAL A 24 -10.67 26.97 0.20
C VAL A 24 -10.71 28.10 -0.82
N GLU A 25 -9.62 28.33 -1.57
CA GLU A 25 -9.58 29.33 -2.64
C GLU A 25 -10.60 29.04 -3.74
N ARG A 26 -10.70 27.78 -4.18
CA ARG A 26 -11.65 27.36 -5.23
C ARG A 26 -13.10 27.51 -4.80
N LEU A 27 -13.44 27.06 -3.59
CA LEU A 27 -14.81 27.16 -3.07
C LEU A 27 -15.24 28.62 -2.90
N ARG A 28 -14.32 29.52 -2.51
CA ARG A 28 -14.62 30.96 -2.43
C ARG A 28 -14.81 31.59 -3.81
N ALA A 29 -14.15 31.07 -4.84
CA ALA A 29 -14.31 31.55 -6.21
C ALA A 29 -15.59 31.01 -6.89
N ASP A 30 -16.13 29.89 -6.42
CA ASP A 30 -17.36 29.27 -6.93
C ASP A 30 -18.30 28.87 -5.76
N PRO A 31 -18.98 29.85 -5.14
CA PRO A 31 -19.78 29.61 -3.94
C PRO A 31 -20.98 28.69 -4.19
N GLY A 32 -21.33 27.89 -3.17
CA GLY A 32 -22.43 26.91 -3.22
C GLY A 32 -22.01 25.55 -3.75
N THR A 33 -20.74 25.38 -4.14
CA THR A 33 -20.17 24.09 -4.53
C THR A 33 -19.60 23.32 -3.34
N VAL A 34 -19.48 22.01 -3.50
CA VAL A 34 -18.86 21.10 -2.53
C VAL A 34 -17.57 20.54 -3.11
N GLY A 35 -16.51 20.56 -2.31
CA GLY A 35 -15.22 19.97 -2.65
C GLY A 35 -14.78 18.94 -1.62
N VAL A 36 -14.17 17.84 -2.08
CA VAL A 36 -13.60 16.80 -1.20
C VAL A 36 -12.09 16.84 -1.22
N VAL A 37 -11.47 16.76 -0.05
CA VAL A 37 -10.04 16.52 0.14
C VAL A 37 -9.88 15.18 0.84
N SER A 38 -9.02 14.31 0.31
CA SER A 38 -8.63 13.07 0.97
C SER A 38 -7.12 12.96 1.11
N GLY A 39 -6.69 12.17 2.09
CA GLY A 39 -5.29 11.94 2.42
C GLY A 39 -5.06 10.54 2.95
N VAL A 40 -3.88 10.00 2.66
CA VAL A 40 -3.45 8.67 3.11
C VAL A 40 -2.18 8.79 3.93
N GLY A 41 -2.02 7.90 4.92
CA GLY A 41 -0.81 7.80 5.72
C GLY A 41 0.11 6.72 5.19
N MET A 42 1.33 7.10 4.80
CA MET A 42 2.47 6.21 4.46
C MET A 42 2.04 4.89 3.78
N HIS A 43 2.06 3.77 4.51
CA HIS A 43 1.69 2.43 4.05
C HIS A 43 0.17 2.19 3.98
N MET A 44 -0.60 3.22 3.60
CA MET A 44 -2.08 3.19 3.57
C MET A 44 -2.73 2.79 4.90
N ASN A 45 -2.02 2.94 6.03
CA ASN A 45 -2.52 2.51 7.35
C ASN A 45 -3.61 3.44 7.93
N LYS A 46 -3.79 4.60 7.31
CA LYS A 46 -4.80 5.60 7.65
C LYS A 46 -5.32 6.20 6.36
N HIS A 47 -6.61 6.42 6.33
CA HIS A 47 -7.28 7.21 5.31
C HIS A 47 -8.15 8.25 5.99
N VAL A 48 -8.03 9.50 5.56
CA VAL A 48 -8.83 10.62 6.05
C VAL A 48 -9.44 11.34 4.87
N PHE A 49 -10.65 11.85 5.05
CA PHE A 49 -11.32 12.67 4.06
C PHE A 49 -12.16 13.75 4.74
N ALA A 50 -12.42 14.84 4.01
CA ALA A 50 -13.32 15.90 4.44
C ALA A 50 -13.98 16.54 3.22
N ALA A 51 -15.27 16.84 3.35
CA ALA A 51 -16.03 17.65 2.40
C ALA A 51 -16.13 19.09 2.92
N TYR A 52 -15.94 20.06 2.02
CA TYR A 52 -15.94 21.49 2.32
C TYR A 52 -16.91 22.21 1.38
N SER A 53 -17.61 23.22 1.89
CA SER A 53 -18.49 24.12 1.12
C SER A 53 -18.48 25.51 1.74
N THR A 54 -18.86 26.53 0.96
CA THR A 54 -19.18 27.86 1.49
C THR A 54 -20.57 27.95 2.10
N ASP A 55 -21.44 26.98 1.79
CA ASP A 55 -22.81 26.97 2.31
C ASP A 55 -22.79 26.67 3.81
N PRO A 56 -23.41 27.53 4.63
CA PRO A 56 -23.48 27.29 6.06
C PRO A 56 -24.45 26.16 6.36
N GLY A 57 -24.15 25.37 7.39
CA GLY A 57 -25.01 24.30 7.85
C GLY A 57 -24.47 23.62 9.09
N PRO A 58 -25.27 22.77 9.75
CA PRO A 58 -24.78 21.95 10.85
C PRO A 58 -23.71 20.98 10.33
N LEU A 59 -22.60 20.88 11.06
CA LEU A 59 -21.63 19.81 10.85
C LEU A 59 -22.16 18.56 11.55
N VAL A 60 -22.51 17.53 10.77
CA VAL A 60 -22.89 16.22 11.29
C VAL A 60 -21.74 15.26 10.96
N PRO A 61 -20.95 14.80 11.96
CA PRO A 61 -19.94 13.79 11.70
C PRO A 61 -20.60 12.47 11.27
N PRO A 62 -19.91 11.62 10.49
CA PRO A 62 -20.39 10.29 10.19
C PRO A 62 -20.52 9.46 11.47
N ASP A 63 -21.38 8.46 11.45
CA ASP A 63 -21.52 7.49 12.54
C ASP A 63 -20.24 6.64 12.65
N ASP A 64 -19.62 6.63 13.83
CA ASP A 64 -18.37 5.91 14.09
C ASP A 64 -18.51 4.40 13.85
N GLU A 65 -19.67 3.81 14.10
CA GLU A 65 -19.91 2.38 13.86
C GLU A 65 -19.94 2.08 12.36
N VAL A 66 -20.58 2.94 11.56
CA VAL A 66 -20.59 2.82 10.09
C VAL A 66 -19.18 2.97 9.53
N VAL A 67 -18.40 3.91 10.06
CA VAL A 67 -16.99 4.10 9.63
C VAL A 67 -16.14 2.89 10.01
N ALA A 68 -16.30 2.36 11.23
CA ALA A 68 -15.56 1.20 11.70
C ALA A 68 -15.92 -0.08 10.92
N ASP A 69 -17.20 -0.29 10.60
CA ASP A 69 -17.65 -1.44 9.80
C ASP A 69 -17.09 -1.37 8.37
N ALA A 70 -17.13 -0.20 7.74
CA ALA A 70 -16.54 0.03 6.42
C ALA A 70 -15.00 -0.10 6.40
N ALA A 71 -14.34 0.11 7.54
CA ALA A 71 -12.90 -0.05 7.70
C ALA A 71 -12.47 -1.46 8.12
N ARG A 72 -13.41 -2.37 8.39
CA ARG A 72 -13.09 -3.75 8.80
C ARG A 72 -12.41 -4.49 7.65
N MET A 73 -11.30 -5.15 7.96
CA MET A 73 -10.56 -5.99 7.03
C MET A 73 -10.37 -7.37 7.64
N ASP A 74 -10.37 -8.40 6.79
CA ASP A 74 -9.97 -9.74 7.21
C ASP A 74 -8.48 -9.73 7.52
N GLU A 75 -8.12 -10.22 8.71
CA GLU A 75 -6.73 -10.34 9.15
C GLU A 75 -6.20 -11.74 8.83
N LEU A 76 -5.04 -11.80 8.18
CA LEU A 76 -4.26 -13.03 8.00
C LEU A 76 -3.01 -12.94 8.89
N PRO A 77 -2.71 -13.97 9.70
CA PRO A 77 -1.50 -13.97 10.51
C PRO A 77 -0.27 -13.94 9.61
N VAL A 78 0.77 -13.26 10.08
CA VAL A 78 2.08 -13.28 9.44
C VAL A 78 3.01 -14.13 10.28
N VAL A 79 3.63 -15.14 9.67
CA VAL A 79 4.64 -15.98 10.31
C VAL A 79 6.03 -15.46 9.99
N GLU A 80 6.94 -15.48 10.96
CA GLU A 80 8.31 -14.99 10.79
C GLU A 80 9.16 -15.91 9.91
N ALA A 81 8.89 -17.21 9.93
CA ALA A 81 9.60 -18.22 9.16
C ALA A 81 8.64 -19.28 8.63
N HIS A 82 8.85 -19.68 7.37
CA HIS A 82 8.15 -20.79 6.73
C HIS A 82 9.10 -21.47 5.75
N GLU A 83 9.23 -22.79 5.85
CA GLU A 83 9.99 -23.60 4.90
C GLU A 83 9.05 -24.52 4.13
N GLY A 84 9.26 -24.59 2.81
CA GLY A 84 8.49 -25.43 1.91
C GLY A 84 7.59 -24.65 0.96
N PRO A 85 6.51 -25.26 0.44
CA PRO A 85 5.70 -24.67 -0.61
C PRO A 85 4.96 -23.42 -0.13
N ALA A 86 4.86 -22.44 -1.02
CA ALA A 86 4.10 -21.21 -0.84
C ALA A 86 3.56 -20.71 -2.19
N ARG A 87 2.74 -19.67 -2.16
CA ARG A 87 2.22 -19.01 -3.36
C ARG A 87 2.40 -17.50 -3.27
N VAL A 88 2.90 -16.85 -4.31
CA VAL A 88 3.15 -15.40 -4.27
C VAL A 88 1.82 -14.64 -4.19
N ALA A 89 1.61 -13.87 -3.12
CA ALA A 89 0.45 -13.00 -2.96
C ALA A 89 0.67 -11.61 -3.57
N THR A 90 1.88 -11.08 -3.41
CA THR A 90 2.36 -9.84 -4.06
C THR A 90 3.88 -9.77 -4.01
N TYR A 91 4.48 -8.95 -4.86
CA TYR A 91 5.91 -8.71 -4.84
C TYR A 91 6.28 -7.34 -5.40
N SER A 92 7.51 -6.90 -5.11
CA SER A 92 8.12 -5.73 -5.74
C SER A 92 9.59 -6.03 -6.00
N VAL A 93 10.04 -5.76 -7.24
CA VAL A 93 11.46 -5.84 -7.60
C VAL A 93 12.15 -4.55 -7.16
N VAL A 94 13.27 -4.68 -6.47
CA VAL A 94 14.12 -3.58 -6.02
C VAL A 94 15.26 -3.42 -7.00
N HIS A 95 15.33 -2.25 -7.63
CA HIS A 95 16.39 -1.89 -8.56
C HIS A 95 17.52 -1.13 -7.87
N GLY A 96 18.74 -1.47 -8.26
CA GLY A 96 19.95 -0.76 -7.88
C GLY A 96 20.07 0.60 -8.57
N ARG A 97 21.14 1.34 -8.23
CA ARG A 97 21.40 2.68 -8.79
C ARG A 97 21.73 2.66 -10.28
N ASP A 98 22.17 1.52 -10.80
CA ASP A 98 22.40 1.24 -12.21
C ASP A 98 21.11 0.84 -12.95
N GLY A 99 19.98 0.80 -12.23
CA GLY A 99 18.68 0.40 -12.76
C GLY A 99 18.55 -1.10 -12.98
N GLN A 100 19.49 -1.92 -12.52
CA GLN A 100 19.41 -3.38 -12.62
C GLN A 100 18.63 -3.97 -11.43
N PRO A 101 17.88 -5.07 -11.62
CA PRO A 101 17.21 -5.74 -10.51
C PRO A 101 18.24 -6.35 -9.55
N GLU A 102 18.14 -6.01 -8.26
CA GLU A 102 19.08 -6.46 -7.23
C GLU A 102 18.49 -7.60 -6.38
N TRP A 103 17.19 -7.50 -6.06
CA TRP A 103 16.41 -8.52 -5.36
C TRP A 103 14.91 -8.16 -5.44
N ALA A 104 14.02 -9.06 -5.03
CA ALA A 104 12.59 -8.75 -4.88
C ALA A 104 12.08 -9.10 -3.48
N ALA A 105 11.22 -8.23 -2.96
CA ALA A 105 10.46 -8.47 -1.73
C ALA A 105 9.14 -9.17 -2.09
N LEU A 106 8.88 -10.33 -1.52
CA LEU A 106 7.68 -11.13 -1.75
C LEU A 106 6.86 -11.19 -0.45
N VAL A 107 5.55 -11.17 -0.62
CA VAL A 107 4.59 -11.67 0.37
C VAL A 107 4.00 -12.95 -0.21
N CYS A 108 4.06 -14.04 0.54
CA CYS A 108 3.62 -15.35 0.09
C CYS A 108 2.51 -15.86 0.99
N ASP A 109 1.43 -16.37 0.39
CA ASP A 109 0.42 -17.15 1.11
C ASP A 109 1.02 -18.54 1.41
N VAL A 110 0.88 -18.98 2.65
CA VAL A 110 1.44 -20.23 3.18
C VAL A 110 0.40 -20.97 4.02
N ASP A 111 0.53 -22.30 4.08
CA ASP A 111 -0.20 -23.13 5.04
C ASP A 111 0.72 -23.38 6.25
N SER A 112 0.52 -22.62 7.32
CA SER A 112 1.29 -22.75 8.57
C SER A 112 0.71 -23.85 9.48
N ALA A 113 1.38 -24.13 10.60
CA ALA A 113 0.89 -25.09 11.60
C ALA A 113 -0.48 -24.69 12.19
N ASP A 114 -0.77 -23.38 12.27
CA ASP A 114 -2.00 -22.83 12.83
C ASP A 114 -3.06 -22.51 11.75
N GLY A 115 -2.79 -22.86 10.50
CA GLY A 115 -3.66 -22.61 9.34
C GLY A 115 -3.10 -21.60 8.33
N PRO A 116 -3.95 -21.05 7.45
CA PRO A 116 -3.54 -20.10 6.41
C PRO A 116 -2.88 -18.86 7.01
N ALA A 117 -1.72 -18.51 6.48
CA ALA A 117 -0.93 -17.37 6.93
C ALA A 117 -0.19 -16.74 5.75
N ARG A 118 0.58 -15.67 6.04
CA ARG A 118 1.53 -15.09 5.11
C ARG A 118 2.95 -15.12 5.66
N ALA A 119 3.92 -15.25 4.78
CA ALA A 119 5.33 -15.09 5.09
C ALA A 119 5.96 -14.05 4.16
N TYR A 120 6.94 -13.31 4.67
CA TYR A 120 7.80 -12.49 3.82
C TYR A 120 8.93 -13.35 3.27
N ALA A 121 9.31 -13.10 2.02
CA ALA A 121 10.46 -13.76 1.43
C ALA A 121 11.25 -12.81 0.53
N ARG A 122 12.54 -13.10 0.36
CA ARG A 122 13.43 -12.46 -0.60
C ARG A 122 13.62 -13.38 -1.81
N LEU A 123 13.60 -12.81 -3.01
CA LEU A 123 14.05 -13.48 -4.23
C LEU A 123 15.33 -12.79 -4.70
N SER A 124 16.43 -13.53 -4.81
CA SER A 124 17.73 -12.99 -5.24
C SER A 124 18.35 -13.70 -6.45
N ASP A 125 17.74 -14.79 -6.94
CA ASP A 125 18.21 -15.48 -8.14
C ASP A 125 18.10 -14.56 -9.37
N PRO A 126 19.20 -14.28 -10.11
CA PRO A 126 19.18 -13.36 -11.24
C PRO A 126 18.23 -13.76 -12.39
N ALA A 127 18.08 -15.06 -12.67
CA ALA A 127 17.17 -15.53 -13.70
C ALA A 127 15.72 -15.36 -13.26
N ALA A 128 15.42 -15.64 -11.99
CA ALA A 128 14.10 -15.43 -11.42
C ALA A 128 13.71 -13.94 -11.34
N LEU A 129 14.67 -13.05 -11.06
CA LEU A 129 14.46 -11.60 -11.09
C LEU A 129 14.14 -11.12 -12.51
N ALA A 130 14.87 -11.58 -13.52
CA ALA A 130 14.59 -11.27 -14.91
C ALA A 130 13.20 -11.78 -15.36
N GLU A 131 12.77 -12.93 -14.83
CA GLU A 131 11.43 -13.47 -15.05
C GLU A 131 10.35 -12.61 -14.36
N ALA A 132 10.62 -12.13 -13.15
CA ALA A 132 9.72 -11.27 -12.37
C ALA A 132 9.41 -9.92 -13.03
N GLU A 133 10.33 -9.41 -13.87
CA GLU A 133 10.15 -8.17 -14.63
C GLU A 133 9.37 -8.38 -15.94
N GLN A 134 9.34 -9.60 -16.46
CA GLN A 134 8.74 -9.93 -17.75
C GLN A 134 7.39 -10.63 -17.62
N THR A 135 7.16 -11.29 -16.49
CA THR A 135 5.98 -12.12 -16.25
C THR A 135 5.44 -11.89 -14.84
N GLU A 136 4.11 -11.96 -14.74
CA GLU A 136 3.41 -11.83 -13.45
C GLU A 136 3.73 -13.03 -12.56
N LEU A 137 4.25 -12.76 -11.36
CA LEU A 137 4.51 -13.80 -10.35
C LEU A 137 3.35 -14.02 -9.39
N VAL A 138 2.42 -13.08 -9.23
CA VAL A 138 1.25 -13.23 -8.35
C VAL A 138 0.48 -14.50 -8.72
N GLY A 139 0.21 -15.30 -7.68
CA GLY A 139 -0.42 -16.59 -7.79
C GLY A 139 0.52 -17.72 -8.21
N ARG A 140 1.79 -17.50 -8.53
CA ARG A 140 2.72 -18.60 -8.86
C ARG A 140 3.18 -19.36 -7.62
N PRO A 141 3.42 -20.68 -7.75
CA PRO A 141 4.04 -21.45 -6.69
C PRO A 141 5.51 -21.05 -6.53
N VAL A 142 5.99 -21.06 -5.29
CA VAL A 142 7.41 -20.92 -4.93
C VAL A 142 7.75 -21.86 -3.79
N VAL A 143 9.04 -22.13 -3.58
CA VAL A 143 9.53 -22.82 -2.39
C VAL A 143 10.30 -21.83 -1.54
N LEU A 144 9.91 -21.71 -0.27
CA LEU A 144 10.57 -20.90 0.74
C LEU A 144 11.58 -21.76 1.51
N ALA A 145 12.74 -21.20 1.81
CA ALA A 145 13.77 -21.84 2.62
C ALA A 145 14.48 -20.80 3.50
N ASP A 146 14.95 -21.20 4.68
CA ASP A 146 15.83 -20.36 5.48
C ASP A 146 17.17 -20.14 4.76
N ALA A 147 17.66 -18.91 4.78
CA ALA A 147 18.93 -18.50 4.22
C ALA A 147 19.53 -17.37 5.06
N ASP A 148 20.54 -17.68 5.87
CA ASP A 148 21.34 -16.71 6.62
C ASP A 148 20.52 -15.66 7.41
N GLY A 149 19.41 -16.08 8.02
CA GLY A 149 18.56 -15.22 8.85
C GLY A 149 17.47 -14.46 8.09
N HIS A 150 17.21 -14.79 6.82
CA HIS A 150 16.01 -14.39 6.09
C HIS A 150 15.40 -15.58 5.33
N THR A 151 14.14 -15.46 4.92
CA THR A 151 13.48 -16.47 4.08
C THR A 151 13.76 -16.18 2.60
N GLU A 152 14.34 -17.13 1.88
CA GLU A 152 14.61 -17.06 0.45
C GLU A 152 13.55 -17.82 -0.35
N ALA A 153 13.03 -17.21 -1.41
CA ALA A 153 12.09 -17.81 -2.35
C ALA A 153 12.82 -18.37 -3.58
N ARG A 154 12.34 -19.49 -4.09
CA ARG A 154 12.77 -20.10 -5.35
C ARG A 154 11.55 -20.39 -6.22
N LEU A 155 11.61 -19.98 -7.49
CA LEU A 155 10.56 -20.24 -8.49
C LEU A 155 10.52 -21.72 -8.92
#